data_AF-A0A0Q4CBZ8-F1
#
_entry.id   AF-A0A0Q4CBZ8-F1
#
_cell.length_a   1.000
_cell.length_b   1.000
_cell.length_c   1.000
_cell.angle_alpha   90.00
_cell.angle_beta   90.00
_cell.angle_gamma   90.00
#
_symmetry.space_group_name_H-M   'P 1'
#
loop_
_entity.id
_entity.type
_entity.pdbx_description
1 polymer ?
#
loop_
_entity_poly.entity_id
_entity_poly.type
_entity_poly.pdbx_seq_one_letter_code
_entity_poly.pdbx_strand_id
1 'polypeptide(L)' 'MIAWASVFFTIYTFACDTCKLRQPEVTKEFTHGTGPESDWDWFIVGIVVLITILSFIYSAKYLIKPGENDKSHIKYSFLK' A
#
# COMPACT_ATOMS: atom_id res chain seq x y z
N MET A 1 22.38 -14.67 -3.02
CA MET A 1 20.96 -14.24 -3.14
C MET A 1 20.18 -14.41 -1.84
N ILE A 2 20.27 -15.53 -1.14
CA ILE A 2 19.57 -15.76 0.15
C ILE A 2 20.03 -14.79 1.25
N ALA A 3 21.33 -14.47 1.31
CA ALA A 3 21.89 -13.56 2.31
C ALA A 3 21.43 -12.08 2.18
N TRP A 4 20.99 -11.66 0.98
CA TRP A 4 20.45 -10.31 0.79
C TRP A 4 19.01 -10.21 1.29
N ALA A 5 18.20 -11.27 1.12
CA ALA A 5 16.84 -11.32 1.64
C ALA A 5 16.78 -11.29 3.17
N SER A 6 17.76 -11.90 3.85
CA SER A 6 17.83 -11.89 5.33
C SER A 6 18.21 -10.54 5.93
N VAL A 7 19.00 -9.72 5.22
CA VAL A 7 19.38 -8.37 5.68
C VAL A 7 18.20 -7.40 5.64
N PHE A 8 17.27 -7.56 4.70
CA PHE A 8 16.04 -6.75 4.66
C PHE A 8 14.98 -7.21 5.67
N PHE A 9 14.98 -8.49 6.06
CA PHE A 9 13.98 -9.04 6.98
C PHE A 9 14.19 -8.61 8.43
N THR A 10 15.44 -8.35 8.86
CA THR A 10 15.75 -7.93 10.24
C THR A 10 15.43 -6.46 10.54
N ILE A 11 15.08 -5.66 9.53
CA ILE A 11 14.71 -4.24 9.70
C ILE A 11 13.21 -4.07 10.01
N TYR A 12 12.43 -5.14 9.91
CA TYR A 12 11.00 -5.16 10.19
C TYR A 12 10.77 -6.10 11.39
N THR A 13 10.10 -5.70 12.46
CA THR A 13 8.65 -5.94 12.50
C THR A 13 7.89 -5.19 13.60
N PHE A 14 8.54 -4.51 14.56
CA PHE A 14 7.79 -3.83 15.63
C PHE A 14 8.46 -2.53 16.08
N ALA A 15 7.68 -1.45 16.12
CA ALA A 15 8.09 -0.22 16.78
C ALA A 15 8.26 -0.49 18.29
N CYS A 16 9.34 0.00 18.89
CA CYS A 16 9.46 0.01 20.35
C CYS A 16 8.42 0.97 20.96
N ASP A 17 8.14 0.84 22.26
CA ASP A 17 7.13 1.67 22.94
C ASP A 17 7.35 3.17 22.74
N THR A 18 8.61 3.62 22.77
CA THR A 18 8.98 5.01 22.51
C THR A 18 8.60 5.45 21.10
N CYS A 19 8.85 4.61 20.08
CA CYS A 19 8.48 4.92 18.70
C CYS A 19 6.96 4.94 18.52
N LYS A 20 6.23 4.04 19.18
CA LYS A 20 4.76 4.02 19.15
C LYS A 20 4.16 5.30 19.73
N LEU A 21 4.72 5.83 20.82
CA LEU A 21 4.28 7.09 21.43
C LEU A 21 4.52 8.32 20.53
N ARG A 22 5.41 8.22 19.54
CA ARG A 22 5.74 9.30 18.59
C ARG A 22 4.97 9.22 17.28
N GLN A 23 4.22 8.14 17.06
CA GLN A 23 3.34 8.03 15.89
C GLN A 23 2.09 8.88 16.08
N PRO A 24 1.50 9.43 15.00
CA PRO A 24 0.23 10.13 15.10
C PRO A 24 -0.88 9.19 15.53
N GLU A 25 -1.83 9.72 16.32
CA GLU A 25 -2.90 8.91 16.92
C GLU A 25 -3.73 8.13 15.88
N VAL A 26 -4.00 8.74 14.72
CA VAL A 26 -4.80 8.15 13.63
C VAL A 26 -4.12 6.95 12.97
N THR A 27 -2.78 6.94 12.91
CA THR A 27 -2.00 5.90 12.22
C THR A 27 -1.07 5.11 13.15
N LYS A 28 -1.26 5.27 14.46
CA LYS A 28 -0.49 4.59 15.50
C LYS A 28 -0.64 3.08 15.35
N GLU A 29 0.47 2.36 15.54
CA GLU A 29 0.63 0.92 15.29
C GLU A 29 0.55 0.48 13.81
N PHE A 30 0.11 1.35 12.88
CA PHE A 30 0.01 1.02 11.46
C PHE A 30 1.20 1.52 10.63
N THR A 31 1.72 2.71 10.97
CA THR A 31 2.79 3.37 10.21
C THR A 31 4.11 3.36 10.98
N HIS A 32 5.22 3.19 10.27
CA HIS A 32 6.56 3.35 10.83
C HIS A 32 7.03 4.81 10.68
N GLY A 33 7.80 5.31 11.63
CA GLY A 33 8.35 6.67 11.59
C GLY A 33 7.42 7.75 12.15
N THR A 34 7.86 8.99 12.05
CA THR A 34 7.05 10.17 12.36
C THR A 34 6.03 10.37 11.23
N GLY A 35 4.79 10.63 11.60
CA GLY A 35 3.75 10.92 10.61
C GLY A 35 3.80 12.38 10.13
N PRO A 36 2.75 12.81 9.41
CA PRO A 36 2.64 14.16 8.87
C PRO A 36 2.82 15.24 9.95
N GLU A 37 3.62 16.27 9.66
CA GLU A 37 3.99 17.31 10.64
C GLU A 37 2.98 18.45 10.71
N SER A 38 2.23 18.69 9.63
CA SER A 38 1.24 19.76 9.51
C SER A 38 -0.11 19.28 8.99
N ASP A 39 -1.14 20.09 9.18
CA ASP A 39 -2.49 19.81 8.66
C ASP A 39 -2.52 19.72 7.12
N TRP A 40 -1.64 20.47 6.44
CA TRP A 40 -1.49 20.40 4.99
C TRP A 40 -0.94 19.05 4.53
N ASP A 41 -0.03 18.46 5.31
CA ASP A 41 0.50 17.13 5.01
C ASP A 41 -0.60 16.06 5.16
N TRP A 42 -1.47 16.20 6.17
CA TRP A 42 -2.65 15.34 6.33
C TRP A 42 -3.65 15.47 5.18
N PHE A 43 -3.85 16.68 4.65
CA PHE A 43 -4.67 16.88 3.46
C PHE A 43 -4.12 16.14 2.24
N ILE A 44 -2.80 16.19 2.02
CA ILE A 44 -2.12 15.46 0.95
C ILE A 44 -2.27 13.95 1.14
N VAL A 45 -2.07 13.44 2.37
CA VAL A 45 -2.29 12.02 2.69
C VAL A 45 -3.72 11.59 2.33
N GLY A 46 -4.72 12.41 2.64
CA GLY A 46 -6.11 12.14 2.27
C GLY A 46 -6.32 12.02 0.75
N ILE A 47 -5.72 12.91 -0.05
CA ILE A 47 -5.78 12.84 -1.51
C ILE A 47 -5.11 11.57 -2.04
N VAL A 48 -3.93 11.23 -1.52
CA VAL A 48 -3.21 10.02 -1.93
C VAL A 48 -4.04 8.77 -1.64
N VAL A 49 -4.61 8.66 -0.43
CA VAL A 49 -5.49 7.56 -0.05
C VAL A 49 -6.68 7.44 -1.01
N LEU A 50 -7.32 8.56 -1.35
CA LEU A 50 -8.44 8.58 -2.29
C LEU A 50 -8.02 8.05 -3.67
N ILE A 51 -6.92 8.56 -4.24
CA ILE A 51 -6.43 8.13 -5.56
C ILE A 51 -6.03 6.65 -5.54
N THR A 52 -5.38 6.18 -4.47
CA THR A 52 -4.99 4.77 -4.32
C THR A 52 -6.22 3.86 -4.26
N ILE A 53 -7.25 4.21 -3.48
CA ILE A 53 -8.49 3.44 -3.41
C ILE A 53 -9.17 3.38 -4.78
N LEU A 54 -9.30 4.51 -5.47
CA LEU A 54 -9.86 4.55 -6.83
C LEU A 54 -9.05 3.68 -7.78
N SER A 55 -7.72 3.78 -7.76
CA SER A 55 -6.82 2.98 -8.59
C SER A 55 -6.96 1.49 -8.31
N PHE A 56 -7.06 1.11 -7.03
CA PHE A 56 -7.29 -0.27 -6.61
C PHE A 56 -8.63 -0.80 -7.11
N ILE A 57 -9.71 -0.02 -6.96
CA ILE A 57 -11.05 -0.39 -7.46
C ILE A 57 -11.03 -0.61 -8.97
N TYR A 58 -10.43 0.30 -9.74
CA TYR A 58 -10.34 0.15 -11.19
C TYR A 58 -9.44 -1.02 -11.60
N SER A 59 -8.31 -1.20 -10.94
CA SER A 59 -7.42 -2.36 -11.15
C SER A 59 -8.19 -3.67 -10.95
N ALA A 60 -8.86 -3.81 -9.80
CA ALA A 60 -9.69 -4.97 -9.50
C ALA A 60 -10.84 -5.15 -10.51
N LYS A 61 -11.54 -4.06 -10.87
CA LYS A 61 -12.65 -4.07 -11.85
C LYS A 61 -12.19 -4.64 -13.19
N TYR A 62 -11.07 -4.16 -13.72
CA TYR A 62 -10.57 -4.62 -15.02
C TYR A 62 -9.93 -6.01 -14.96
N LEU A 63 -9.39 -6.41 -13.80
CA LEU A 63 -8.94 -7.78 -13.56
C LEU A 63 -10.09 -8.78 -13.41
N ILE A 64 -11.24 -8.40 -12.86
CA ILE A 64 -12.39 -9.30 -12.70
C ILE A 64 -13.26 -9.30 -13.96
N LYS A 65 -13.76 -8.13 -14.37
CA LYS A 65 -14.67 -7.97 -15.51
C LYS A 65 -14.10 -6.93 -16.48
N PRO A 66 -13.19 -7.34 -17.37
CA PRO A 66 -12.70 -6.49 -18.43
C PRO A 66 -13.85 -6.32 -19.41
N GLY A 67 -14.02 -5.13 -19.99
CA GLY A 67 -14.98 -4.94 -21.08
C GLY A 67 -14.59 -5.65 -22.39
N GLU A 68 -13.59 -6.54 -22.34
CA GLU A 68 -13.00 -7.23 -23.48
C GLU A 68 -13.75 -8.54 -23.78
N ASN A 69 -14.20 -8.68 -25.02
CA ASN A 69 -14.95 -9.83 -25.51
C ASN A 69 -14.07 -10.78 -26.34
N ASP A 70 -12.87 -10.36 -26.73
CA ASP A 70 -11.92 -11.19 -27.45
C ASP A 70 -11.25 -12.21 -26.51
N LYS A 71 -11.51 -13.49 -26.78
CA LYS A 71 -10.98 -14.63 -26.03
C LYS A 71 -9.48 -14.87 -26.28
N SER A 72 -8.90 -14.29 -27.33
CA SER A 72 -7.47 -14.37 -27.64
C SER A 72 -6.62 -13.35 -26.88
N HIS A 73 -7.27 -12.48 -26.10
CA HIS A 73 -6.58 -11.43 -25.34
C HIS A 73 -5.67 -12.02 -24.24
N ILE A 74 -4.53 -11.37 -23.99
CA ILE A 74 -3.46 -11.80 -23.06
C ILE A 74 -3.99 -12.17 -21.66
N LYS A 75 -5.12 -11.58 -21.25
CA LYS A 75 -5.79 -11.87 -19.98
C LYS A 75 -6.14 -13.33 -19.77
N TYR A 76 -6.66 -14.00 -20.78
CA TYR A 76 -7.04 -15.42 -20.69
C TYR A 76 -5.83 -16.36 -20.76
N SER A 77 -4.64 -15.82 -21.06
CA SER A 77 -3.40 -16.58 -21.09
C SER A 77 -2.72 -16.66 -19.71
N PHE A 78 -2.95 -15.70 -18.81
CA PHE A 78 -2.31 -15.66 -17.48
C PHE A 78 -3.24 -16.00 -16.30
N LEU A 79 -4.54 -15.71 -16.39
CA LEU A 79 -5.56 -16.09 -15.38
C LEU A 79 -6.31 -17.37 -15.81
N LYS A 80 -5.58 -18.46 -16.02
CA LYS A 80 -6.19 -19.76 -16.36
C LYS A 80 -6.79 -20.45 -15.15
#